data_AF-A0A7Y8L3W3-F1
#
_entry.id   AF-A0A7Y8L3W3-F1
#
_cell.length_a   1.000
_cell.length_b   1.000
_cell.length_c   1.000
_cell.angle_alpha   90.00
_cell.angle_beta   90.00
_cell.angle_gamma   90.00
#
_symmetry.space_group_name_H-M   'P 1'
#
loop_
_entity.id
_entity.type
_entity.pdbx_description
1 polymer ?
#
loop_
_entity_poly.entity_id
_entity_poly.type
_entity_poly.pdbx_seq_one_letter_code
_entity_poly.pdbx_strand_id
1 'polypeptide(L)'
;MFIAVMRLSFFKRTLFWDVEIETLSIEKDWFFIIERVLEFGDIKDLKCLVLTFSKDQIQSVIKNSRILSPRTISFCNAIGYAS
;
A
#
# COMPACT_ATOMS: atom_id res chain seq x y z
N MET A 1 6.30 12.98 20.35
CA MET A 1 6.55 11.60 19.89
C MET A 1 5.26 10.80 20.08
N PHE A 2 4.33 10.90 19.12
CA PHE A 2 3.01 10.24 19.13
C PHE A 2 2.80 9.57 17.76
N ILE A 3 3.72 8.68 17.39
CA ILE A 3 3.59 7.84 16.20
C ILE A 3 3.77 6.42 16.71
N ALA A 4 2.76 5.89 17.38
CA ALA A 4 2.75 4.50 17.78
C ALA A 4 1.28 4.09 17.84
N VAL A 5 0.90 3.20 16.93
CA VAL A 5 -0.46 2.67 16.72
C VAL A 5 -1.40 3.60 15.93
N MET A 6 -0.96 4.09 14.77
CA MET A 6 -1.92 4.47 13.72
C MET A 6 -2.50 3.17 13.15
N ARG A 7 -3.65 2.73 13.67
CA ARG A 7 -4.34 1.51 13.20
C ARG A 7 -4.60 1.64 11.70
N LEU A 8 -4.46 0.55 10.95
CA LEU A 8 -4.84 0.43 9.53
C LEU A 8 -6.36 0.56 9.28
N SER A 9 -7.09 1.23 10.17
CA SER A 9 -8.55 1.46 10.08
C SER A 9 -8.98 2.22 8.82
N PHE A 10 -8.04 2.79 8.06
CA PHE A 10 -8.29 3.44 6.78
C PHE A 10 -8.42 2.46 5.61
N PHE A 11 -7.85 1.25 5.74
CA PHE A 11 -7.86 0.23 4.69
C PHE A 11 -8.86 -0.87 5.02
N LYS A 12 -9.45 -1.47 3.99
CA LYS A 12 -10.33 -2.61 4.19
C LYS A 12 -9.56 -3.82 4.71
N ARG A 13 -10.13 -4.49 5.72
CA ARG A 13 -9.58 -5.75 6.25
C ARG A 13 -9.43 -6.84 5.18
N THR A 14 -10.25 -6.82 4.14
CA THR A 14 -10.19 -7.78 3.03
C THR A 14 -8.93 -7.70 2.19
N LEU A 15 -8.08 -6.67 2.36
CA LEU A 15 -6.78 -6.58 1.68
C LEU A 15 -5.69 -7.41 2.37
N PHE A 16 -5.95 -7.87 3.60
CA PHE A 16 -4.99 -8.51 4.49
C PHE A 16 -5.52 -9.86 4.98
N TRP A 17 -6.14 -10.64 4.09
CA TRP A 17 -6.87 -11.86 4.44
C TRP A 17 -5.98 -12.98 5.01
N ASP A 18 -4.67 -12.91 4.77
CA ASP A 18 -3.66 -13.90 5.13
C ASP A 18 -2.83 -13.51 6.37
N VAL A 19 -3.11 -12.38 7.00
CA VAL A 19 -2.35 -11.87 8.15
C VAL A 19 -3.26 -11.26 9.22
N GLU A 20 -2.79 -11.26 10.46
CA GLU A 20 -3.45 -10.56 11.57
C GLU A 20 -3.20 -9.04 11.44
N ILE A 21 -4.18 -8.30 10.93
CA ILE A 21 -4.06 -6.87 10.65
C ILE A 21 -3.66 -6.03 11.88
N GLU A 22 -4.04 -6.48 13.08
CA GLU A 22 -3.69 -5.83 14.34
C GLU A 22 -2.19 -5.85 14.64
N THR A 23 -1.45 -6.76 14.01
CA THR A 23 0.00 -6.91 14.19
C THR A 23 0.82 -6.06 13.20
N LEU A 24 0.18 -5.55 12.15
CA LEU A 24 0.85 -4.74 11.13
C LEU A 24 1.15 -3.34 11.63
N SER A 25 2.35 -2.87 11.32
CA SER A 25 2.81 -1.50 11.54
C SER A 25 3.03 -0.79 10.21
N ILE A 26 2.44 0.40 10.06
CA ILE A 26 2.67 1.27 8.89
C ILE A 26 4.17 1.59 8.73
N GLU A 27 4.94 1.69 9.81
CA GLU A 27 6.37 2.02 9.73
C GLU A 27 7.24 0.84 9.31
N LYS A 28 6.88 -0.38 9.72
CA LYS A 28 7.70 -1.58 9.49
C LYS A 28 7.26 -2.34 8.24
N ASP A 29 5.95 -2.42 8.03
CA ASP A 29 5.32 -3.27 7.03
C ASP A 29 4.82 -2.47 5.82
N TRP A 30 5.26 -1.21 5.66
CA TRP A 30 4.83 -0.32 4.58
C TRP A 30 4.92 -0.97 3.20
N PHE A 31 5.98 -1.73 2.92
CA PHE A 31 6.18 -2.35 1.62
C PHE A 31 5.03 -3.32 1.29
N PHE A 32 4.73 -4.20 2.25
CA PHE A 32 3.64 -5.17 2.15
C PHE A 32 2.28 -4.47 2.07
N ILE A 33 2.05 -3.46 2.91
CA ILE A 33 0.78 -2.70 2.93
C ILE A 33 0.52 -2.03 1.58
N ILE A 34 1.52 -1.31 1.05
CA ILE A 34 1.40 -0.65 -0.25
C ILE A 34 1.17 -1.69 -1.35
N GLU A 35 1.88 -2.80 -1.35
CA GLU A 35 1.71 -3.87 -2.32
C GLU A 35 0.27 -4.42 -2.33
N ARG A 36 -0.30 -4.72 -1.15
CA ARG A 36 -1.68 -5.20 -1.03
C ARG A 36 -2.70 -4.19 -1.53
N VAL A 37 -2.53 -2.92 -1.18
CA VAL A 37 -3.45 -1.85 -1.58
C VAL A 37 -3.38 -1.58 -3.09
N LEU A 38 -2.18 -1.60 -3.68
CA LEU A 38 -2.04 -1.43 -5.13
C LEU A 38 -2.66 -2.59 -5.91
N GLU A 39 -2.50 -3.82 -5.45
CA GLU A 39 -2.98 -5.00 -6.19
C GLU A 39 -4.48 -5.27 -6.00
N PHE A 40 -5.04 -5.03 -4.80
CA PHE A 40 -6.40 -5.45 -4.46
C PHE A 40 -7.32 -4.31 -3.98
N GLY A 41 -6.78 -3.10 -3.79
CA GLY A 41 -7.52 -1.96 -3.28
C GLY A 41 -8.50 -1.36 -4.30
N ASP A 42 -9.50 -0.64 -3.79
CA ASP A 42 -10.35 0.22 -4.62
C ASP A 42 -9.87 1.67 -4.63
N ILE A 43 -10.62 2.55 -5.29
CA ILE A 43 -10.28 3.99 -5.40
C ILE A 43 -10.17 4.66 -4.01
N LYS A 44 -10.96 4.24 -3.02
CA LYS A 44 -10.87 4.80 -1.66
C LYS A 44 -9.58 4.33 -0.98
N ASP A 45 -9.24 3.04 -1.12
CA ASP A 45 -8.00 2.48 -0.59
C ASP A 45 -6.77 3.17 -1.22
N LEU A 46 -6.79 3.42 -2.54
CA LEU A 46 -5.73 4.16 -3.24
C LEU A 46 -5.60 5.62 -2.77
N LYS A 47 -6.71 6.29 -2.46
CA LYS A 47 -6.66 7.64 -1.86
C LYS A 47 -6.01 7.61 -0.49
N CYS A 48 -6.36 6.63 0.35
CA CYS A 48 -5.74 6.44 1.66
C CYS A 48 -4.24 6.12 1.53
N LEU A 49 -3.84 5.33 0.53
CA LEU A 49 -2.44 5.02 0.24
C LEU A 49 -1.58 6.28 0.08
N VAL A 50 -2.02 7.19 -0.80
CA VAL A 50 -1.27 8.43 -1.12
C VAL A 50 -1.25 9.42 0.05
N LEU A 51 -2.25 9.38 0.93
CA LEU A 51 -2.26 10.20 2.15
C LEU A 51 -1.38 9.62 3.27
N THR A 52 -1.07 8.32 3.21
CA THR A 52 -0.39 7.60 4.30
C THR A 52 1.09 7.42 4.04
N PHE A 53 1.48 7.14 2.79
CA PHE A 53 2.85 6.81 2.42
C PHE A 53 3.46 7.87 1.51
N SER A 54 4.78 8.03 1.61
CA SER A 54 5.49 8.95 0.73
C SER A 54 5.50 8.45 -0.71
N LYS A 55 5.65 9.37 -1.66
CA LYS A 55 5.80 9.04 -3.08
C LYS A 55 6.97 8.07 -3.31
N ASP A 56 8.08 8.25 -2.60
CA ASP A 56 9.27 7.40 -2.72
C ASP A 56 9.01 5.97 -2.25
N GLN A 57 8.24 5.79 -1.17
CA GLN A 57 7.84 4.46 -0.70
C GLN A 57 6.97 3.75 -1.75
N ILE A 58 5.96 4.45 -2.28
CA ILE A 58 5.07 3.90 -3.31
C ILE A 58 5.85 3.51 -4.57
N GLN A 59 6.74 4.40 -5.05
CA GLN A 59 7.60 4.12 -6.19
C GLN A 59 8.54 2.94 -5.94
N SER A 60 9.09 2.83 -4.73
CA SER A 60 9.95 1.71 -4.36
C SER A 60 9.22 0.38 -4.46
N VAL A 61 7.96 0.32 -4.02
CA VAL A 61 7.14 -0.90 -4.11
C VAL A 61 6.82 -1.24 -5.57
N ILE A 62 6.43 -0.25 -6.37
CA ILE A 62 6.13 -0.47 -7.80
C ILE A 62 7.36 -1.03 -8.54
N LYS A 63 8.56 -0.54 -8.23
CA LYS A 63 9.81 -0.95 -8.89
C LYS A 63 10.33 -2.31 -8.42
N ASN A 64 10.15 -2.61 -7.12
CA ASN A 64 10.85 -3.74 -6.49
C ASN A 64 9.92 -4.90 -6.10
N SER A 65 8.60 -4.73 -6.12
CA SER A 65 7.68 -5.83 -5.81
C SER A 65 7.78 -6.93 -6.87
N ARG A 66 7.80 -8.17 -6.39
CA ARG A 66 7.77 -9.38 -7.22
C ARG A 66 6.36 -9.97 -7.34
N ILE A 67 5.38 -9.38 -6.66
CA ILE A 67 4.02 -9.91 -6.52
C ILE A 67 3.03 -9.05 -7.30
N LEU A 68 3.30 -7.74 -7.45
CA LEU A 68 2.46 -6.87 -8.27
C LEU A 68 2.33 -7.42 -9.69
N SER A 69 1.10 -7.52 -10.18
CA SER A 69 0.86 -8.01 -11.52
C SER A 69 1.31 -6.97 -12.57
N PRO A 70 1.67 -7.41 -13.80
CA PRO A 70 2.00 -6.48 -14.88
C PRO A 70 0.88 -5.46 -15.15
N ARG A 71 -0.37 -5.86 -14.92
CA ARG A 71 -1.54 -4.97 -15.03
C ARG A 71 -1.46 -3.83 -14.01
N THR A 72 -1.21 -4.15 -12.74
CA THR A 72 -1.11 -3.15 -11.67
C THR A 72 0.05 -2.20 -11.92
N ILE A 73 1.22 -2.71 -12.31
CA ILE A 73 2.38 -1.87 -12.65
C ILE A 73 2.05 -0.95 -13.83
N SER A 74 1.41 -1.47 -14.88
CA SER A 74 0.99 -0.68 -16.04
C SER A 74 0.00 0.42 -15.66
N PHE A 75 -0.97 0.12 -14.79
CA PHE A 75 -1.91 1.10 -14.24
C PHE A 75 -1.17 2.20 -13.48
N CYS A 76 -0.28 1.84 -12.55
CA CYS A 76 0.54 2.78 -11.76
C CYS A 76 1.41 3.69 -12.65
N ASN A 77 1.96 3.16 -13.74
CA ASN A 77 2.69 3.95 -14.74
C ASN A 77 1.77 4.97 -15.43
N ALA A 78 0.57 4.55 -15.85
CA ALA A 78 -0.37 5.39 -16.58
C ALA A 78 -0.91 6.57 -15.74
N ILE A 79 -1.09 6.36 -14.42
CA ILE A 79 -1.59 7.39 -13.51
C ILE A 79 -0.50 8.25 -12.85
N GLY A 80 0.78 7.97 -13.14
CA GLY A 80 1.91 8.78 -12.66
C GLY A 80 2.41 8.45 -11.24
N TYR A 81 2.07 7.28 -10.70
CA TYR A 81 2.66 6.83 -9.42
C TYR A 81 4.10 6.36 -9.58
N ALA A 82 4.46 5.84 -10.76
CA ALA A 82 5.80 5.32 -11.02
C ALA A 82 6.80 6.34 -11.57
N SER A 83 6.33 7.55 -11.92
CA SER A 83 7.09 8.66 -12.50
C SER A 83 7.56 9.65 -11.46
#